data_AF-A0A7N2M791-F1
#
_entry.id   AF-A0A7N2M791-F1
#
_cell.length_a   1.000
_cell.length_b   1.000
_cell.length_c   1.000
_cell.angle_alpha   90.00
_cell.angle_beta   90.00
_cell.angle_gamma   90.00
#
_symmetry.space_group_name_H-M   'P 1'
#
loop_
_entity.id
_entity.type
_entity.pdbx_description
1 polymer ?
#
loop_
_entity_poly.entity_id
_entity_poly.type
_entity_poly.pdbx_seq_one_letter_code
_entity_poly.pdbx_strand_id
1 'polypeptide(L)'
;MADETPNPPPQAVAPPPSDGHLSLAAAVAADKEEESQPPPPEPAPAPAAVVTVTVTESESTAKEEEEEEGSLSQPPPVKEELLTPPPPPPAAVEVKTTSTQEQEVVSAAAVAVAVPTVESEKPTKQISHSVVSFKEESNLLSDLSDSERKALQDLRQLVQEALDTKQFTQKQEGQVEENKAEEQEGEISIWGIPLLKDDRSDVILLKFLRARDFKVKDSLLMIKNTIKWRKQFGIDALVNEDLGDEWDKVVFMHGYDREGHPVCYNVYGEFQNKELYAKAFADVEKRDNFLKWRVQFLEKGIRKLDFYPPGVSTLFQVNDLKNSPGPGKRELRLATKQALQLLQDNYPEFVAKQVFINVPWWYLAFYAIINPFLTQRTKSKFVFAGPSKSAETLFKYISPEQVPVQYGGLSVDYCDCNPDFSVSDPATEITVKPATKQTVEIIVYEKCILTWELRVVGWEVSYGAEFVPNAEGAYTVNIQKATKKAPSDEPVVSHTYKVDELGKILLTVDNPTSKKKKLIYRFKIKSFLD
;
A
#
# COMPACT_ATOMS: atom_id res chain seq x y z
N MET A 1 -29.90 49.29 -60.57
CA MET A 1 -30.20 47.84 -60.65
C MET A 1 -29.49 47.21 -59.46
N ALA A 2 -30.27 46.68 -58.51
CA ALA A 2 -29.92 45.94 -57.28
C ALA A 2 -28.87 46.55 -56.32
N ASP A 3 -29.36 46.79 -55.09
CA ASP A 3 -28.83 47.59 -53.98
C ASP A 3 -27.65 46.98 -53.21
N GLU A 4 -26.77 47.86 -52.69
CA GLU A 4 -25.70 47.59 -51.73
C GLU A 4 -26.20 47.73 -50.28
N THR A 5 -25.78 46.84 -49.38
CA THR A 5 -25.71 47.14 -47.94
C THR A 5 -24.53 46.40 -47.28
N PRO A 6 -23.62 47.11 -46.58
CA PRO A 6 -22.68 46.55 -45.62
C PRO A 6 -23.04 46.84 -44.14
N ASN A 7 -22.48 46.01 -43.24
CA ASN A 7 -22.70 45.85 -41.77
C ASN A 7 -22.75 47.11 -40.87
N PRO A 8 -23.36 46.99 -39.66
CA PRO A 8 -23.05 47.82 -38.49
C PRO A 8 -22.23 47.10 -37.37
N PRO A 9 -21.59 47.87 -36.45
CA PRO A 9 -20.60 47.42 -35.44
C PRO A 9 -21.20 47.23 -34.00
N PRO A 10 -20.41 46.90 -32.94
CA PRO A 10 -20.93 46.39 -31.65
C PRO A 10 -21.23 47.49 -30.60
N GLN A 11 -22.08 47.17 -29.62
CA GLN A 11 -22.44 48.04 -28.48
C GLN A 11 -21.78 47.60 -27.15
N ALA A 12 -21.60 48.55 -26.24
CA ALA A 12 -20.75 48.49 -25.05
C ALA A 12 -21.44 49.11 -23.80
N VAL A 13 -21.04 48.63 -22.58
CA VAL A 13 -20.98 49.31 -21.24
C VAL A 13 -22.33 49.53 -20.50
N ALA A 14 -22.55 49.27 -19.19
CA ALA A 14 -21.95 49.85 -17.96
C ALA A 14 -22.44 49.16 -16.62
N PRO A 15 -21.90 49.53 -15.41
CA PRO A 15 -21.69 48.66 -14.21
C PRO A 15 -22.65 48.94 -12.97
N PRO A 16 -22.45 48.32 -11.77
CA PRO A 16 -23.44 48.22 -10.67
C PRO A 16 -23.27 49.26 -9.54
N PRO A 17 -24.19 49.35 -8.55
CA PRO A 17 -24.06 50.24 -7.40
C PRO A 17 -23.58 49.55 -6.11
N SER A 18 -22.96 50.36 -5.24
CA SER A 18 -22.51 50.07 -3.86
C SER A 18 -23.18 50.98 -2.80
N ASP A 19 -23.11 50.51 -1.56
CA ASP A 19 -23.00 51.22 -0.26
C ASP A 19 -24.21 51.65 0.59
N GLY A 20 -24.11 51.27 1.89
CA GLY A 20 -24.58 52.02 3.07
C GLY A 20 -25.56 51.28 3.99
N HIS A 21 -25.56 51.36 5.33
CA HIS A 21 -24.59 51.72 6.40
C HIS A 21 -25.30 51.43 7.77
N LEU A 22 -24.56 50.93 8.77
CA LEU A 22 -24.67 51.05 10.26
C LEU A 22 -26.01 51.27 11.02
N SER A 23 -26.21 50.56 12.16
CA SER A 23 -26.03 51.09 13.54
C SER A 23 -26.75 50.32 14.67
N LEU A 24 -26.05 50.23 15.81
CA LEU A 24 -26.38 49.73 17.15
C LEU A 24 -27.17 50.77 17.98
N ALA A 25 -28.03 50.37 18.94
CA ALA A 25 -28.17 50.99 20.29
C ALA A 25 -29.26 50.34 21.15
N ALA A 26 -28.96 50.20 22.44
CA ALA A 26 -29.78 49.65 23.52
C ALA A 26 -30.64 50.72 24.22
N ALA A 27 -31.74 50.30 24.86
CA ALA A 27 -32.42 51.03 25.94
C ALA A 27 -33.09 50.04 26.94
N VAL A 28 -33.04 50.40 28.23
CA VAL A 28 -33.30 49.59 29.43
C VAL A 28 -34.61 50.03 30.12
N ALA A 29 -35.37 49.08 30.69
CA ALA A 29 -36.16 49.15 31.95
C ALA A 29 -37.25 48.04 31.91
N ALA A 30 -37.35 47.02 32.78
CA ALA A 30 -37.40 46.89 34.24
C ALA A 30 -38.77 46.28 34.65
N ASP A 31 -38.71 45.03 35.14
CA ASP A 31 -39.57 44.26 36.06
C ASP A 31 -41.10 44.20 35.92
N LYS A 32 -41.62 42.98 35.76
CA LYS A 32 -42.29 42.25 36.86
C LYS A 32 -42.51 40.76 36.57
N GLU A 33 -42.22 39.97 37.59
CA GLU A 33 -42.30 38.51 37.70
C GLU A 33 -43.74 37.97 37.60
N GLU A 34 -43.91 36.85 36.90
CA GLU A 34 -44.88 35.81 37.26
C GLU A 34 -44.26 34.44 36.95
N GLU A 35 -44.16 33.62 37.99
CA GLU A 35 -43.44 32.35 38.05
C GLU A 35 -44.28 31.23 37.40
N SER A 36 -43.84 30.66 36.28
CA SER A 36 -44.42 29.43 35.72
C SER A 36 -43.32 28.40 35.42
N GLN A 37 -43.45 27.22 36.02
CA GLN A 37 -42.52 26.09 35.96
C GLN A 37 -42.09 25.71 34.53
N PRO A 38 -40.84 25.24 34.32
CA PRO A 38 -40.39 24.77 33.01
C PRO A 38 -41.06 23.45 32.62
N PRO A 39 -41.32 23.23 31.32
CA PRO A 39 -41.88 21.98 30.81
C PRO A 39 -40.88 20.81 31.01
N PRO A 40 -41.37 19.56 31.12
CA PRO A 40 -40.49 18.40 31.27
C PRO A 40 -39.56 18.25 30.05
N PRO A 41 -38.33 17.76 30.25
CA PRO A 41 -37.38 17.59 29.16
C PRO A 41 -37.94 16.62 28.12
N GLU A 42 -37.84 17.06 26.87
CA GLU A 42 -38.08 16.27 25.66
C GLU A 42 -37.28 14.96 25.73
N PRO A 43 -37.86 13.80 25.35
CA PRO A 43 -37.16 12.53 25.44
C PRO A 43 -35.91 12.59 24.55
N ALA A 44 -34.76 12.26 25.15
CA ALA A 44 -33.49 12.14 24.46
C ALA A 44 -33.64 11.24 23.22
N PRO A 45 -32.92 11.53 22.11
CA PRO A 45 -32.95 10.69 20.94
C PRO A 45 -32.51 9.27 21.34
N ALA A 46 -33.27 8.27 20.89
CA ALA A 46 -32.98 6.87 21.13
C ALA A 46 -31.55 6.55 20.64
N PRO A 47 -30.75 5.77 21.41
CA PRO A 47 -29.43 5.38 20.98
C PRO A 47 -29.53 4.51 19.72
N ALA A 48 -28.65 4.76 18.75
CA ALA A 48 -28.44 3.88 17.61
C ALA A 48 -28.22 2.43 18.10
N ALA A 49 -28.79 1.45 17.39
CA ALA A 49 -28.76 0.03 17.74
C ALA A 49 -27.33 -0.42 18.13
N VAL A 50 -27.16 -0.78 19.41
CA VAL A 50 -25.88 -1.24 19.97
C VAL A 50 -25.67 -2.70 19.57
N VAL A 51 -24.91 -2.96 18.52
CA VAL A 51 -24.53 -4.33 18.14
C VAL A 51 -23.43 -4.83 19.08
N THR A 52 -23.73 -5.88 19.84
CA THR A 52 -22.73 -6.60 20.64
C THR A 52 -22.25 -7.80 19.84
N VAL A 53 -20.95 -7.84 19.51
CA VAL A 53 -20.32 -9.01 18.89
C VAL A 53 -19.68 -9.84 20.00
N THR A 54 -20.18 -11.06 20.19
CA THR A 54 -19.56 -12.07 21.06
C THR A 54 -18.84 -13.11 20.21
N VAL A 55 -17.60 -13.40 20.59
CA VAL A 55 -16.71 -14.34 19.90
C VAL A 55 -16.55 -15.54 20.83
N THR A 56 -17.11 -16.70 20.46
CA THR A 56 -17.05 -17.92 21.27
C THR A 56 -16.12 -18.94 20.61
N GLU A 57 -15.26 -19.55 21.41
CA GLU A 57 -14.28 -20.55 20.96
C GLU A 57 -14.61 -21.89 21.63
N SER A 58 -14.67 -22.96 20.83
CA SER A 58 -14.88 -24.32 21.34
C SER A 58 -13.95 -25.30 20.64
N GLU A 59 -13.36 -26.22 21.41
CA GLU A 59 -12.49 -27.28 20.89
C GLU A 59 -13.31 -28.35 20.15
N SER A 60 -12.86 -28.75 18.96
CA SER A 60 -13.52 -29.83 18.23
C SER A 60 -13.09 -31.18 18.84
N THR A 61 -13.95 -31.78 19.65
CA THR A 61 -13.78 -33.19 20.05
C THR A 61 -14.30 -34.08 18.92
N ALA A 62 -13.40 -34.78 18.23
CA ALA A 62 -13.78 -35.89 17.36
C ALA A 62 -14.23 -37.04 18.27
N LYS A 63 -15.52 -37.37 18.27
CA LYS A 63 -16.03 -38.62 18.83
C LYS A 63 -15.86 -39.70 17.78
N GLU A 64 -15.04 -40.71 18.06
CA GLU A 64 -15.08 -42.00 17.38
C GLU A 64 -16.34 -42.74 17.86
N GLU A 65 -17.20 -43.15 16.93
CA GLU A 65 -18.30 -44.08 17.18
C GLU A 65 -17.76 -45.51 17.15
N GLU A 66 -17.96 -46.24 18.23
CA GLU A 66 -17.79 -47.70 18.32
C GLU A 66 -18.95 -48.40 17.59
N GLU A 67 -18.64 -49.26 16.62
CA GLU A 67 -19.50 -50.39 16.26
C GLU A 67 -18.67 -51.69 16.27
N GLU A 68 -19.23 -52.68 16.97
CA GLU A 68 -18.67 -54.00 17.26
C GLU A 68 -18.68 -54.99 16.07
N GLU A 69 -17.61 -55.78 16.05
CA GLU A 69 -17.44 -57.20 15.71
C GLU A 69 -17.83 -57.80 14.33
N GLY A 70 -16.79 -58.37 13.70
CA GLY A 70 -16.88 -59.45 12.71
C GLY A 70 -15.54 -60.16 12.53
N SER A 71 -15.39 -61.32 13.20
CA SER A 71 -14.19 -62.17 13.30
C SER A 71 -13.69 -62.81 11.99
N LEU A 72 -12.36 -62.89 11.79
CA LEU A 72 -11.56 -64.14 11.65
C LEU A 72 -10.22 -63.97 10.90
N SER A 73 -9.16 -64.57 11.49
CA SER A 73 -7.94 -65.18 10.87
C SER A 73 -6.60 -64.42 10.99
N GLN A 74 -5.69 -64.96 11.80
CA GLN A 74 -4.24 -64.69 11.78
C GLN A 74 -3.54 -65.44 10.64
N PRO A 75 -2.37 -64.96 10.15
CA PRO A 75 -1.09 -65.67 10.41
C PRO A 75 0.15 -64.71 10.53
N PRO A 76 1.42 -65.17 10.49
CA PRO A 76 2.36 -65.38 11.61
C PRO A 76 3.54 -64.33 11.64
N PRO A 77 4.55 -64.43 12.55
CA PRO A 77 5.43 -63.30 12.87
C PRO A 77 6.66 -63.21 11.96
N VAL A 78 7.11 -61.98 11.67
CA VAL A 78 8.36 -61.71 10.93
C VAL A 78 9.30 -60.84 11.78
N LYS A 79 10.58 -61.24 11.73
CA LYS A 79 11.73 -60.80 12.52
C LYS A 79 12.19 -59.38 12.16
N GLU A 80 12.75 -58.69 13.15
CA GLU A 80 13.54 -57.45 13.02
C GLU A 80 14.84 -57.68 12.24
N GLU A 81 15.15 -56.74 11.34
CA GLU A 81 16.49 -56.60 10.77
C GLU A 81 16.87 -55.11 10.70
N LEU A 82 17.97 -54.78 11.39
CA LEU A 82 18.63 -53.47 11.43
C LEU A 82 19.26 -53.14 10.06
N LEU A 83 19.07 -51.93 9.54
CA LEU A 83 19.91 -51.38 8.46
C LEU A 83 20.45 -49.99 8.81
N THR A 84 21.70 -49.81 8.42
CA THR A 84 22.71 -48.82 8.82
C THR A 84 22.62 -47.47 8.08
N PRO A 85 23.27 -46.39 8.58
CA PRO A 85 23.26 -45.06 7.96
C PRO A 85 24.24 -44.92 6.77
N PRO A 86 24.00 -43.96 5.84
CA PRO A 86 24.84 -43.75 4.65
C PRO A 86 26.17 -43.00 4.96
N PRO A 87 27.19 -43.13 4.08
CA PRO A 87 28.56 -42.64 4.32
C PRO A 87 28.76 -41.14 3.98
N PRO A 88 29.83 -40.51 4.51
CA PRO A 88 30.15 -39.10 4.25
C PRO A 88 30.86 -38.90 2.89
N PRO A 89 30.81 -37.67 2.30
CA PRO A 89 31.48 -37.37 1.05
C PRO A 89 33.01 -37.22 1.20
N PRO A 90 33.79 -37.47 0.13
CA PRO A 90 35.25 -37.58 0.21
C PRO A 90 35.98 -36.23 0.24
N ALA A 91 37.13 -36.24 0.93
CA ALA A 91 38.10 -35.15 1.01
C ALA A 91 38.76 -34.87 -0.36
N ALA A 92 38.88 -33.60 -0.71
CA ALA A 92 39.60 -33.13 -1.89
C ALA A 92 41.07 -32.82 -1.55
N VAL A 93 41.95 -33.23 -2.47
CA VAL A 93 43.41 -33.12 -2.46
C VAL A 93 43.86 -31.68 -2.74
N GLU A 94 44.92 -31.24 -2.06
CA GLU A 94 45.63 -29.98 -2.27
C GLU A 94 46.35 -29.95 -3.64
N VAL A 95 46.19 -28.85 -4.38
CA VAL A 95 47.18 -28.37 -5.37
C VAL A 95 47.28 -26.84 -5.28
N LYS A 96 48.50 -26.33 -5.03
CA LYS A 96 48.89 -24.91 -5.14
C LYS A 96 48.87 -24.47 -6.61
N THR A 97 48.38 -23.27 -6.94
CA THR A 97 49.15 -21.99 -7.12
C THR A 97 48.39 -20.98 -8.02
N THR A 98 48.34 -19.73 -7.56
CA THR A 98 48.32 -18.41 -8.26
C THR A 98 47.12 -17.88 -9.10
N SER A 99 46.76 -16.64 -8.72
CA SER A 99 46.35 -15.48 -9.54
C SER A 99 44.85 -15.18 -9.77
N THR A 100 44.43 -14.12 -9.08
CA THR A 100 43.67 -12.94 -9.58
C THR A 100 42.45 -13.18 -10.49
N GLN A 101 41.25 -12.95 -9.95
CA GLN A 101 40.21 -12.13 -10.56
C GLN A 101 39.06 -11.92 -9.56
N GLU A 102 38.79 -10.65 -9.23
CA GLU A 102 37.57 -10.20 -8.55
C GLU A 102 36.34 -10.64 -9.35
N GLN A 103 35.41 -11.35 -8.70
CA GLN A 103 34.12 -11.68 -9.29
C GLN A 103 33.01 -10.90 -8.57
N GLU A 104 32.46 -9.94 -9.32
CA GLU A 104 31.22 -9.23 -9.05
C GLU A 104 30.04 -10.20 -8.83
N VAL A 105 29.47 -10.19 -7.62
CA VAL A 105 28.21 -10.84 -7.29
C VAL A 105 27.20 -9.75 -6.93
N VAL A 106 26.44 -9.28 -7.92
CA VAL A 106 25.28 -8.39 -7.73
C VAL A 106 24.19 -8.79 -8.74
N SER A 107 23.25 -9.67 -8.33
CA SER A 107 21.99 -9.33 -7.64
C SER A 107 20.82 -9.19 -8.61
N ALA A 108 19.86 -10.12 -8.55
CA ALA A 108 18.71 -10.21 -9.46
C ALA A 108 17.38 -9.79 -8.81
N ALA A 109 17.42 -8.93 -7.80
CA ALA A 109 16.28 -8.60 -6.95
C ALA A 109 16.16 -7.08 -6.67
N ALA A 110 16.80 -6.29 -7.53
CA ALA A 110 16.88 -4.84 -7.45
C ALA A 110 15.57 -4.11 -7.82
N VAL A 111 14.54 -4.81 -8.31
CA VAL A 111 13.31 -4.13 -8.76
C VAL A 111 12.50 -3.56 -7.59
N ALA A 112 12.71 -4.08 -6.39
CA ALA A 112 11.85 -3.82 -5.25
C ALA A 112 12.54 -3.08 -4.08
N VAL A 113 13.76 -2.57 -4.28
CA VAL A 113 14.60 -1.95 -3.24
C VAL A 113 15.20 -0.66 -3.76
N ALA A 114 14.49 0.46 -3.62
CA ALA A 114 15.08 1.79 -3.72
C ALA A 114 15.20 2.39 -2.31
N VAL A 115 16.34 2.18 -1.64
CA VAL A 115 16.74 2.94 -0.45
C VAL A 115 18.28 2.93 -0.40
N PRO A 116 18.95 4.01 0.08
CA PRO A 116 20.30 4.34 -0.35
C PRO A 116 21.36 3.41 0.25
N THR A 117 22.40 3.17 -0.54
CA THR A 117 23.72 2.69 -0.11
C THR A 117 24.72 3.79 -0.43
N VAL A 118 25.17 4.51 0.59
CA VAL A 118 26.28 5.46 0.47
C VAL A 118 27.56 4.64 0.69
N GLU A 119 28.45 4.62 -0.30
CA GLU A 119 29.83 4.16 -0.10
C GLU A 119 30.55 5.16 0.80
N SER A 120 30.88 4.75 2.03
CA SER A 120 31.77 5.50 2.91
C SER A 120 32.66 4.57 3.71
N GLU A 121 33.95 4.87 3.68
CA GLU A 121 35.05 4.16 4.33
C GLU A 121 34.88 4.04 5.86
N LYS A 122 35.38 2.92 6.43
CA LYS A 122 35.30 2.58 7.86
C LYS A 122 36.08 3.58 8.75
N PRO A 123 35.61 3.83 9.99
CA PRO A 123 36.08 3.01 11.12
C PRO A 123 35.01 2.63 12.16
N THR A 124 35.31 1.55 12.86
CA THR A 124 34.51 0.77 13.83
C THR A 124 34.22 1.54 15.12
N LYS A 125 32.94 1.64 15.53
CA LYS A 125 32.53 1.66 16.96
C LYS A 125 31.16 0.97 17.15
N GLN A 126 31.11 0.15 18.18
CA GLN A 126 30.07 -0.80 18.56
C GLN A 126 29.06 -0.14 19.51
N ILE A 127 27.76 -0.06 19.16
CA ILE A 127 26.69 0.34 20.10
C ILE A 127 25.39 -0.47 19.86
N SER A 128 24.76 -0.77 20.99
CA SER A 128 23.61 -1.59 21.35
C SER A 128 22.41 -1.68 20.40
N HIS A 129 21.90 -2.91 20.25
CA HIS A 129 20.63 -3.24 19.62
C HIS A 129 19.44 -2.88 20.52
N SER A 130 18.68 -1.85 20.15
CA SER A 130 17.29 -1.71 20.56
C SER A 130 16.40 -1.77 19.30
N VAL A 131 15.41 -2.66 19.34
CA VAL A 131 14.41 -2.84 18.28
C VAL A 131 13.47 -1.63 18.33
N VAL A 132 13.81 -0.56 17.61
CA VAL A 132 12.95 0.62 17.48
C VAL A 132 12.08 0.45 16.24
N SER A 133 10.76 0.45 16.44
CA SER A 133 9.78 0.57 15.36
C SER A 133 10.10 1.81 14.53
N PHE A 134 10.31 1.64 13.23
CA PHE A 134 10.55 2.75 12.32
C PHE A 134 9.35 3.70 12.32
N LYS A 135 9.60 4.97 12.65
CA LYS A 135 8.67 6.08 12.49
C LYS A 135 9.17 6.92 11.32
N GLU A 136 8.28 7.22 10.38
CA GLU A 136 8.59 8.16 9.30
C GLU A 136 9.00 9.53 9.87
N GLU A 137 9.97 10.18 9.23
CA GLU A 137 10.45 11.48 9.65
C GLU A 137 9.41 12.57 9.33
N SER A 138 9.08 13.38 10.32
CA SER A 138 8.08 14.44 10.18
C SER A 138 8.51 15.50 9.19
N ASN A 139 7.56 15.96 8.37
CA ASN A 139 7.74 17.11 7.47
C ASN A 139 7.39 18.45 8.12
N LEU A 140 6.99 18.46 9.40
CA LEU A 140 6.68 19.67 10.14
C LEU A 140 7.96 20.36 10.62
N LEU A 141 8.07 21.66 10.37
CA LEU A 141 9.22 22.48 10.80
C LEU A 141 9.42 22.46 12.33
N SER A 142 8.33 22.31 13.10
CA SER A 142 8.37 22.20 14.56
C SER A 142 9.13 20.97 15.06
N ASP A 143 9.07 19.88 14.29
CA ASP A 143 9.55 18.55 14.71
C ASP A 143 11.02 18.32 14.34
N LEU A 144 11.58 19.17 13.48
CA LEU A 144 12.98 19.14 13.09
C LEU A 144 13.89 19.54 14.26
N SER A 145 15.07 18.93 14.36
CA SER A 145 16.13 19.40 15.24
C SER A 145 16.70 20.74 14.76
N ASP A 146 17.41 21.47 15.63
CA ASP A 146 17.98 22.77 15.26
C ASP A 146 19.01 22.66 14.14
N SER A 147 19.77 21.56 14.08
CA SER A 147 20.69 21.27 12.97
C SER A 147 19.96 21.04 11.64
N GLU A 148 18.82 20.35 11.66
CA GLU A 148 18.04 20.07 10.45
C GLU A 148 17.32 21.32 9.96
N ARG A 149 16.76 22.13 10.87
CA ARG A 149 16.18 23.44 10.56
C ARG A 149 17.22 24.36 9.92
N LYS A 150 18.43 24.40 10.48
CA LYS A 150 19.53 25.18 9.90
C LYS A 150 19.91 24.67 8.50
N ALA A 151 20.05 23.36 8.31
CA ALA A 151 20.37 22.79 7.01
C ALA A 151 19.30 23.08 5.95
N LEU A 152 18.01 23.08 6.34
CA LEU A 152 16.91 23.49 5.48
C LEU A 152 17.00 24.98 5.11
N GLN A 153 17.26 25.86 6.06
CA GLN A 153 17.45 27.30 5.80
C GLN A 153 18.64 27.55 4.86
N ASP A 154 19.78 26.93 5.14
CA ASP A 154 20.99 27.03 4.31
C ASP A 154 20.71 26.53 2.87
N LEU A 155 19.96 25.42 2.74
CA LEU A 155 19.58 24.90 1.42
C LEU A 155 18.60 25.82 0.69
N ARG A 156 17.61 26.40 1.37
CA ARG A 156 16.70 27.40 0.77
C ARG A 156 17.47 28.58 0.20
N GLN A 157 18.44 29.09 0.94
CA GLN A 157 19.29 30.19 0.48
C GLN A 157 20.09 29.79 -0.77
N LEU A 158 20.74 28.62 -0.78
CA LEU A 158 21.49 28.17 -1.95
C LEU A 158 20.59 27.91 -3.18
N VAL A 159 19.37 27.43 -2.98
CA VAL A 159 18.39 27.27 -4.06
C VAL A 159 17.96 28.62 -4.59
N GLN A 160 17.71 29.61 -3.73
CA GLN A 160 17.38 30.97 -4.14
C GLN A 160 18.51 31.59 -4.96
N GLU A 161 19.76 31.49 -4.48
CA GLU A 161 20.94 31.97 -5.21
C GLU A 161 21.07 31.29 -6.59
N ALA A 162 20.79 29.99 -6.68
CA ALA A 162 20.82 29.24 -7.93
C ALA A 162 19.67 29.64 -8.90
N LEU A 163 18.50 30.03 -8.38
CA LEU A 163 17.41 30.60 -9.18
C LEU A 163 17.79 31.97 -9.72
N ASP A 164 18.27 32.86 -8.85
CA ASP A 164 18.63 34.25 -9.18
C ASP A 164 19.77 34.29 -10.22
N THR A 165 20.73 33.38 -10.11
CA THR A 165 21.86 33.25 -11.05
C THR A 165 21.54 32.40 -12.28
N LYS A 166 20.28 31.97 -12.47
CA LYS A 166 19.81 31.16 -13.61
C LYS A 166 20.61 29.85 -13.80
N GLN A 167 21.19 29.30 -12.73
CA GLN A 167 22.03 28.09 -12.79
C GLN A 167 21.24 26.83 -13.17
N PHE A 168 19.93 26.80 -12.94
CA PHE A 168 19.06 25.70 -13.36
C PHE A 168 18.73 25.71 -14.86
N THR A 169 18.90 26.86 -15.53
CA THR A 169 18.54 27.06 -16.94
C THR A 169 19.74 27.18 -17.89
N GLN A 170 20.96 27.35 -17.37
CA GLN A 170 22.17 27.47 -18.19
C GLN A 170 22.43 26.18 -19.01
N LYS A 171 22.48 26.32 -20.34
CA LYS A 171 23.00 25.29 -21.26
C LYS A 171 24.52 25.19 -21.06
N GLN A 172 25.05 23.97 -20.95
CA GLN A 172 26.50 23.77 -20.98
C GLN A 172 27.04 24.13 -22.37
N GLU A 173 28.13 24.91 -22.42
CA GLU A 173 28.88 25.18 -23.65
C GLU A 173 29.36 23.84 -24.24
N GLY A 174 28.78 23.42 -25.38
CA GLY A 174 29.22 22.22 -26.11
C GLY A 174 28.16 21.42 -26.87
N GLN A 175 26.86 21.69 -26.69
CA GLN A 175 25.81 21.04 -27.50
C GLN A 175 25.18 22.03 -28.48
N VAL A 176 25.65 21.95 -29.74
CA VAL A 176 24.97 22.55 -30.89
C VAL A 176 23.86 21.59 -31.30
N GLU A 177 22.62 21.90 -30.95
CA GLU A 177 21.48 21.49 -31.77
C GLU A 177 20.51 22.66 -31.92
N GLU A 178 20.23 22.96 -33.19
CA GLU A 178 19.20 23.86 -33.64
C GLU A 178 17.83 23.26 -33.30
N ASN A 179 17.21 23.74 -32.23
CA ASN A 179 15.76 23.78 -32.13
C ASN A 179 15.35 25.01 -31.34
N LYS A 180 14.82 26.00 -32.06
CA LYS A 180 14.07 27.13 -31.51
C LYS A 180 12.75 26.60 -30.96
N ALA A 181 12.75 26.11 -29.73
CA ALA A 181 11.56 26.09 -28.90
C ALA A 181 11.64 27.31 -27.97
N GLU A 182 10.60 28.12 -27.98
CA GLU A 182 10.45 29.34 -27.19
C GLU A 182 10.78 29.06 -25.72
N GLU A 183 11.83 29.70 -25.20
CA GLU A 183 12.15 29.71 -23.79
C GLU A 183 11.09 30.55 -23.07
N GLN A 184 9.98 29.92 -22.69
CA GLN A 184 9.15 30.47 -21.64
C GLN A 184 10.01 30.46 -20.36
N GLU A 185 10.27 31.65 -19.81
CA GLU A 185 10.80 31.85 -18.45
C GLU A 185 9.76 31.34 -17.44
N GLY A 186 9.59 30.01 -17.41
CA GLY A 186 8.68 29.32 -16.53
C GLY A 186 9.27 29.24 -15.12
N GLU A 187 8.39 29.37 -14.13
CA GLU A 187 8.70 29.08 -12.74
C GLU A 187 9.23 27.64 -12.59
N ILE A 188 10.43 27.48 -12.00
CA ILE A 188 11.06 26.16 -11.83
C ILE A 188 10.29 25.36 -10.79
N SER A 189 9.78 24.20 -11.20
CA SER A 189 9.04 23.29 -10.35
C SER A 189 9.61 21.87 -10.37
N ILE A 190 9.39 21.12 -9.30
CA ILE A 190 9.68 19.68 -9.22
C ILE A 190 8.38 18.99 -8.78
N TRP A 191 7.96 17.96 -9.53
CA TRP A 191 6.69 17.23 -9.31
C TRP A 191 5.44 18.14 -9.25
N GLY A 192 5.43 19.23 -10.01
CA GLY A 192 4.31 20.18 -10.04
C GLY A 192 4.29 21.20 -8.89
N ILE A 193 5.34 21.23 -8.06
CA ILE A 193 5.48 22.18 -6.96
C ILE A 193 6.57 23.20 -7.29
N PRO A 194 6.21 24.49 -7.39
CA PRO A 194 7.17 25.57 -7.56
C PRO A 194 8.17 25.65 -6.39
N LEU A 195 9.46 25.76 -6.70
CA LEU A 195 10.48 25.88 -5.67
C LEU A 195 10.39 27.24 -4.96
N LEU A 196 10.50 27.21 -3.63
CA LEU A 196 10.54 28.36 -2.71
C LEU A 196 9.29 29.27 -2.70
N LYS A 197 8.17 28.83 -3.26
CA LYS A 197 6.93 29.63 -3.30
C LYS A 197 6.04 29.45 -2.08
N ASP A 198 5.96 28.24 -1.56
CA ASP A 198 5.18 27.90 -0.38
C ASP A 198 5.81 26.74 0.39
N ASP A 199 5.19 26.37 1.51
CA ASP A 199 5.68 25.36 2.44
C ASP A 199 5.82 23.96 1.82
N ARG A 200 5.14 23.65 0.70
CA ARG A 200 5.33 22.38 -0.01
C ARG A 200 6.75 22.24 -0.54
N SER A 201 7.39 23.36 -0.88
CA SER A 201 8.78 23.37 -1.31
C SER A 201 9.69 22.85 -0.20
N ASP A 202 9.40 23.12 1.07
CA ASP A 202 10.22 22.63 2.18
C ASP A 202 10.17 21.11 2.29
N VAL A 203 8.99 20.52 2.07
CA VAL A 203 8.82 19.06 2.04
C VAL A 203 9.70 18.45 0.95
N ILE A 204 9.77 19.07 -0.23
CA ILE A 204 10.68 18.66 -1.30
C ILE A 204 12.14 18.78 -0.87
N LEU A 205 12.56 19.93 -0.35
CA LEU A 205 13.95 20.16 0.06
C LEU A 205 14.39 19.19 1.16
N LEU A 206 13.50 18.88 2.12
CA LEU A 206 13.74 17.89 3.16
C LEU A 206 13.97 16.48 2.59
N LYS A 207 13.27 16.07 1.54
CA LYS A 207 13.54 14.78 0.87
C LYS A 207 14.96 14.71 0.31
N PHE A 208 15.42 15.78 -0.34
CA PHE A 208 16.81 15.86 -0.85
C PHE A 208 17.84 15.89 0.28
N LEU A 209 17.59 16.65 1.35
CA LEU A 209 18.45 16.70 2.53
C LEU A 209 18.60 15.33 3.18
N ARG A 210 17.48 14.65 3.45
CA ARG A 210 17.48 13.30 4.04
C ARG A 210 18.22 12.29 3.16
N ALA A 211 18.05 12.36 1.84
CA ALA A 211 18.76 11.49 0.90
C ALA A 211 20.28 11.73 0.85
N ARG A 212 20.76 12.85 1.42
CA ARG A 212 22.19 13.21 1.48
C ARG A 212 22.65 13.45 2.92
N ASP A 213 21.96 12.85 3.90
CA ASP A 213 22.28 12.96 5.33
C ASP A 213 22.48 14.41 5.80
N PHE A 214 21.60 15.31 5.33
CA PHE A 214 21.60 16.75 5.58
C PHE A 214 22.87 17.50 5.13
N LYS A 215 23.65 16.92 4.21
CA LYS A 215 24.76 17.61 3.54
C LYS A 215 24.22 18.59 2.50
N VAL A 216 24.14 19.87 2.89
CA VAL A 216 23.49 20.94 2.12
C VAL A 216 24.02 21.06 0.69
N LYS A 217 25.35 21.06 0.48
CA LYS A 217 25.95 21.20 -0.85
C LYS A 217 25.65 20.00 -1.76
N ASP A 218 25.73 18.79 -1.22
CA ASP A 218 25.43 17.56 -1.95
C ASP A 218 23.93 17.49 -2.32
N SER A 219 23.08 18.01 -1.44
CA SER A 219 21.63 18.12 -1.67
C SER A 219 21.32 19.09 -2.80
N LEU A 220 21.95 20.27 -2.83
CA LEU A 220 21.83 21.22 -3.93
C LEU A 220 22.31 20.62 -5.27
N LEU A 221 23.43 19.90 -5.26
CA LEU A 221 23.93 19.22 -6.46
C LEU A 221 22.92 18.19 -6.96
N MET A 222 22.33 17.39 -6.05
CA MET A 222 21.28 16.44 -6.41
C MET A 222 20.07 17.15 -7.03
N ILE A 223 19.57 18.24 -6.44
CA ILE A 223 18.45 19.04 -6.98
C ILE A 223 18.77 19.54 -8.40
N LYS A 224 19.96 20.09 -8.62
CA LYS A 224 20.41 20.57 -9.94
C LYS A 224 20.40 19.44 -10.97
N ASN A 225 20.95 18.28 -10.61
CA ASN A 225 21.00 17.12 -11.48
C ASN A 225 19.58 16.60 -11.80
N THR A 226 18.69 16.56 -10.80
CA THR A 226 17.30 16.16 -10.99
C THR A 226 16.57 17.10 -11.93
N ILE A 227 16.66 18.43 -11.74
CA ILE A 227 16.01 19.40 -12.64
C ILE A 227 16.54 19.26 -14.08
N LYS A 228 17.86 19.11 -14.25
CA LYS A 228 18.47 18.88 -15.56
C LYS A 228 17.94 17.60 -16.21
N TRP A 229 17.93 16.49 -15.46
CA TRP A 229 17.42 15.21 -15.94
C TRP A 229 15.93 15.31 -16.32
N ARG A 230 15.09 15.94 -15.50
CA ARG A 230 13.66 16.11 -15.78
C ARG A 230 13.42 16.83 -17.11
N LYS A 231 14.21 17.88 -17.39
CA LYS A 231 14.16 18.60 -18.67
C LYS A 231 14.60 17.73 -19.84
N GLN A 232 15.72 17.01 -19.69
CA GLN A 232 16.25 16.13 -20.73
C GLN A 232 15.34 14.93 -21.03
N PHE A 233 14.71 14.38 -20.00
CA PHE A 233 13.78 13.25 -20.12
C PHE A 233 12.39 13.68 -20.61
N GLY A 234 12.07 14.99 -20.58
CA GLY A 234 10.80 15.53 -21.03
C GLY A 234 9.63 15.20 -20.10
N ILE A 235 9.86 15.18 -18.77
CA ILE A 235 8.89 14.70 -17.78
C ILE A 235 7.52 15.40 -17.87
N ASP A 236 7.50 16.71 -18.11
CA ASP A 236 6.25 17.46 -18.13
C ASP A 236 5.37 17.15 -19.34
N ALA A 237 5.98 16.82 -20.49
CA ALA A 237 5.27 16.29 -21.64
C ALA A 237 4.86 14.82 -21.39
N LEU A 238 5.80 14.01 -20.88
CA LEU A 238 5.60 12.59 -20.63
C LEU A 238 4.37 12.33 -19.74
N VAL A 239 4.13 13.11 -18.70
CA VAL A 239 2.98 12.87 -17.78
C VAL A 239 1.62 12.92 -18.48
N ASN A 240 1.50 13.66 -19.58
CA ASN A 240 0.26 13.80 -20.33
C ASN A 240 0.18 12.86 -21.54
N GLU A 241 1.24 12.13 -21.84
CA GLU A 241 1.29 11.17 -22.94
C GLU A 241 0.42 9.94 -22.65
N ASP A 242 -0.23 9.41 -23.69
CA ASP A 242 -0.92 8.12 -23.62
C ASP A 242 0.05 7.00 -24.01
N LEU A 243 0.44 6.21 -23.02
CA LEU A 243 1.35 5.06 -23.17
C LEU A 243 0.61 3.72 -23.11
N GLY A 244 -0.73 3.75 -23.09
CA GLY A 244 -1.58 2.57 -22.94
C GLY A 244 -1.62 1.97 -21.52
N ASP A 245 -2.40 0.91 -21.39
CA ASP A 245 -2.73 0.19 -20.16
C ASP A 245 -2.05 -1.20 -20.06
N GLU A 246 -1.13 -1.49 -20.99
CA GLU A 246 -0.52 -2.83 -21.14
C GLU A 246 0.20 -3.33 -19.88
N TRP A 247 0.64 -2.41 -19.01
CA TRP A 247 1.45 -2.69 -17.83
C TRP A 247 0.70 -2.51 -16.51
N ASP A 248 -0.61 -2.26 -16.53
CA ASP A 248 -1.43 -2.00 -15.34
C ASP A 248 -1.45 -3.20 -14.37
N LYS A 249 -1.25 -4.41 -14.89
CA LYS A 249 -1.09 -5.62 -14.07
C LYS A 249 0.28 -5.70 -13.38
N VAL A 250 1.30 -5.04 -13.94
CA VAL A 250 2.67 -5.05 -13.40
C VAL A 250 2.80 -4.06 -12.27
N VAL A 251 2.23 -2.86 -12.41
CA VAL A 251 2.24 -1.85 -11.35
C VAL A 251 0.90 -1.12 -11.32
N PHE A 252 0.29 -1.04 -10.13
CA PHE A 252 -0.96 -0.31 -9.94
C PHE A 252 -1.05 0.30 -8.53
N MET A 253 -1.90 1.31 -8.38
CA MET A 253 -2.22 1.95 -7.11
C MET A 253 -3.54 1.40 -6.60
N HIS A 254 -3.61 0.92 -5.35
CA HIS A 254 -4.86 0.41 -4.79
C HIS A 254 -4.91 0.56 -3.27
N GLY A 255 -5.91 1.28 -2.77
CA GLY A 255 -6.12 1.44 -1.33
C GLY A 255 -5.03 2.27 -0.62
N TYR A 256 -5.19 2.34 0.70
CA TYR A 256 -4.34 3.13 1.59
C TYR A 256 -3.90 2.31 2.80
N ASP A 257 -2.68 2.55 3.27
CA ASP A 257 -2.22 1.98 4.54
C ASP A 257 -2.89 2.66 5.75
N ARG A 258 -2.65 2.14 6.96
CA ARG A 258 -3.23 2.68 8.20
C ARG A 258 -2.72 4.08 8.57
N GLU A 259 -1.66 4.56 7.92
CA GLU A 259 -1.09 5.89 8.12
C GLU A 259 -1.52 6.87 7.01
N GLY A 260 -2.31 6.41 6.03
CA GLY A 260 -2.87 7.22 4.94
C GLY A 260 -2.02 7.25 3.68
N HIS A 261 -0.95 6.46 3.59
CA HIS A 261 -0.11 6.35 2.40
C HIS A 261 -0.85 5.60 1.29
N PRO A 262 -0.92 6.16 0.07
CA PRO A 262 -1.37 5.40 -1.09
C PRO A 262 -0.49 4.17 -1.31
N VAL A 263 -1.11 3.01 -1.54
CA VAL A 263 -0.39 1.74 -1.70
C VAL A 263 -0.12 1.48 -3.19
N CYS A 264 1.16 1.33 -3.53
CA CYS A 264 1.64 0.94 -4.86
C CYS A 264 2.02 -0.55 -4.86
N TYR A 265 1.34 -1.33 -5.68
CA TYR A 265 1.64 -2.75 -5.90
C TYR A 265 2.59 -2.91 -7.08
N ASN A 266 3.64 -3.73 -6.92
CA ASN A 266 4.55 -4.13 -7.98
C ASN A 266 4.50 -5.66 -8.11
N VAL A 267 4.01 -6.19 -9.22
CA VAL A 267 3.77 -7.62 -9.44
C VAL A 267 4.78 -8.19 -10.42
N TYR A 268 5.89 -8.70 -9.89
CA TYR A 268 6.98 -9.21 -10.74
C TYR A 268 6.67 -10.53 -11.42
N GLY A 269 5.70 -11.27 -10.92
CA GLY A 269 5.21 -12.52 -11.52
C GLY A 269 4.67 -12.35 -12.94
N GLU A 270 4.16 -11.16 -13.29
CA GLU A 270 3.64 -10.87 -14.63
C GLU A 270 4.71 -11.06 -15.72
N PHE A 271 5.99 -10.84 -15.40
CA PHE A 271 7.11 -11.06 -16.31
C PHE A 271 7.46 -12.54 -16.56
N GLN A 272 6.65 -13.47 -16.06
CA GLN A 272 6.63 -14.84 -16.57
C GLN A 272 5.96 -14.95 -17.94
N ASN A 273 5.00 -14.07 -18.25
CA ASN A 273 4.40 -14.00 -19.56
C ASN A 273 5.49 -13.63 -20.57
N LYS A 274 5.76 -14.54 -21.52
CA LYS A 274 6.85 -14.39 -22.50
C LYS A 274 6.62 -13.21 -23.43
N GLU A 275 5.36 -12.94 -23.79
CA GLU A 275 5.00 -11.83 -24.67
C GLU A 275 5.21 -10.50 -23.95
N LEU A 276 4.71 -10.39 -22.71
CA LEU A 276 4.90 -9.21 -21.87
C LEU A 276 6.39 -8.96 -21.59
N TYR A 277 7.14 -10.03 -21.29
CA TYR A 277 8.58 -9.97 -21.10
C TYR A 277 9.32 -9.48 -22.35
N ALA A 278 9.00 -10.03 -23.52
CA ALA A 278 9.61 -9.64 -24.78
C ALA A 278 9.23 -8.21 -25.19
N LYS A 279 8.00 -7.77 -24.87
CA LYS A 279 7.56 -6.38 -25.06
C LYS A 279 8.30 -5.39 -24.16
N ALA A 280 8.70 -5.80 -22.96
CA ALA A 280 9.42 -4.92 -22.03
C ALA A 280 10.94 -4.94 -22.22
N PHE A 281 11.54 -6.09 -22.54
CA PHE A 281 12.98 -6.29 -22.34
C PHE A 281 13.75 -6.84 -23.54
N ALA A 282 13.11 -7.15 -24.68
CA ALA A 282 13.79 -7.82 -25.80
C ALA A 282 14.91 -6.98 -26.45
N ASP A 283 14.80 -5.66 -26.41
CA ASP A 283 15.77 -4.75 -27.03
C ASP A 283 15.90 -3.44 -26.22
N VAL A 284 16.79 -2.55 -26.66
CA VAL A 284 17.04 -1.26 -25.97
C VAL A 284 15.80 -0.37 -26.01
N GLU A 285 15.14 -0.25 -27.17
CA GLU A 285 13.99 0.63 -27.36
C GLU A 285 12.82 0.23 -26.47
N LYS A 286 12.52 -1.06 -26.37
CA LYS A 286 11.49 -1.60 -25.48
C LYS A 286 11.78 -1.36 -24.01
N ARG A 287 13.05 -1.49 -23.60
CA ARG A 287 13.48 -1.18 -22.23
C ARG A 287 13.31 0.30 -21.90
N ASP A 288 13.64 1.16 -22.85
CA ASP A 288 13.47 2.61 -22.71
C ASP A 288 11.99 2.98 -22.66
N ASN A 289 11.14 2.36 -23.47
CA ASN A 289 9.69 2.54 -23.44
C ASN A 289 9.08 2.06 -22.11
N PHE A 290 9.49 0.89 -21.60
CA PHE A 290 9.08 0.42 -20.28
C PHE A 290 9.54 1.36 -19.17
N LEU A 291 10.76 1.88 -19.24
CA LEU A 291 11.29 2.85 -18.27
C LEU A 291 10.52 4.17 -18.32
N LYS A 292 10.22 4.70 -19.52
CA LYS A 292 9.37 5.89 -19.71
C LYS A 292 7.99 5.68 -19.10
N TRP A 293 7.35 4.55 -19.37
CA TRP A 293 6.07 4.19 -18.76
C TRP A 293 6.15 4.14 -17.23
N ARG A 294 7.18 3.48 -16.68
CA ARG A 294 7.37 3.36 -15.22
C ARG A 294 7.56 4.72 -14.55
N VAL A 295 8.36 5.59 -15.18
CA VAL A 295 8.60 6.97 -14.73
C VAL A 295 7.31 7.77 -14.80
N GLN A 296 6.54 7.66 -15.89
CA GLN A 296 5.25 8.32 -16.03
C GLN A 296 4.27 7.89 -14.94
N PHE A 297 4.15 6.58 -14.68
CA PHE A 297 3.32 6.04 -13.61
C PHE A 297 3.70 6.64 -12.26
N LEU A 298 5.00 6.66 -11.95
CA LEU A 298 5.50 7.21 -10.68
C LEU A 298 5.22 8.71 -10.57
N GLU A 299 5.44 9.49 -11.63
CA GLU A 299 5.12 10.93 -11.67
C GLU A 299 3.62 11.19 -11.45
N LYS A 300 2.75 10.43 -12.13
CA LYS A 300 1.29 10.52 -11.95
C LYS A 300 0.90 10.18 -10.50
N GLY A 301 1.54 9.19 -9.90
CA GLY A 301 1.33 8.83 -8.49
C GLY A 301 1.79 9.93 -7.53
N ILE A 302 3.01 10.44 -7.71
CA ILE A 302 3.60 11.47 -6.84
C ILE A 302 2.81 12.78 -6.91
N ARG A 303 2.36 13.21 -8.09
CA ARG A 303 1.58 14.45 -8.26
C ARG A 303 0.20 14.40 -7.56
N LYS A 304 -0.27 13.22 -7.15
CA LYS A 304 -1.49 13.04 -6.35
C LYS A 304 -1.24 13.06 -4.84
N LEU A 305 0.01 13.13 -4.40
CA LEU A 305 0.36 13.20 -2.98
C LEU A 305 0.11 14.60 -2.42
N ASP A 306 -0.10 14.66 -1.10
CA ASP A 306 -0.27 15.92 -0.40
C ASP A 306 1.06 16.38 0.21
N PHE A 307 1.63 17.43 -0.37
CA PHE A 307 2.88 18.02 0.10
C PHE A 307 2.66 19.19 1.08
N TYR A 308 1.43 19.58 1.40
CA TYR A 308 1.19 20.56 2.45
C TYR A 308 1.35 19.87 3.80
N PRO A 309 2.29 20.26 4.68
CA PRO A 309 2.42 19.65 6.00
C PRO A 309 1.13 19.82 6.82
N PRO A 310 0.61 18.78 7.53
CA PRO A 310 1.19 17.46 7.80
C PRO A 310 0.81 16.35 6.78
N GLY A 311 0.42 16.72 5.57
CA GLY A 311 -0.02 15.84 4.50
C GLY A 311 0.96 14.72 4.12
N VAL A 312 0.39 13.69 3.49
CA VAL A 312 1.09 12.46 3.12
C VAL A 312 1.80 12.63 1.77
N SER A 313 3.13 12.72 1.83
CA SER A 313 4.01 12.94 0.67
C SER A 313 4.86 11.72 0.28
N THR A 314 4.48 10.53 0.73
CA THR A 314 5.19 9.26 0.51
C THR A 314 4.21 8.14 0.13
N LEU A 315 4.75 7.08 -0.46
CA LEU A 315 4.03 5.89 -0.92
C LEU A 315 4.37 4.69 -0.04
N PHE A 316 3.39 3.81 0.17
CA PHE A 316 3.61 2.49 0.71
C PHE A 316 3.76 1.50 -0.45
N GLN A 317 4.83 0.71 -0.49
CA GLN A 317 5.06 -0.23 -1.59
C GLN A 317 4.81 -1.67 -1.15
N VAL A 318 4.02 -2.39 -1.94
CA VAL A 318 3.89 -3.84 -1.86
C VAL A 318 4.56 -4.46 -3.07
N ASN A 319 5.53 -5.33 -2.85
CA ASN A 319 6.33 -5.98 -3.87
C ASN A 319 5.99 -7.48 -3.88
N ASP A 320 5.23 -7.93 -4.88
CA ASP A 320 4.87 -9.33 -5.04
C ASP A 320 5.94 -10.09 -5.82
N LEU A 321 6.64 -10.97 -5.11
CA LEU A 321 7.69 -11.82 -5.66
C LEU A 321 7.20 -13.23 -6.01
N LYS A 322 5.89 -13.50 -5.90
CA LYS A 322 5.30 -14.74 -6.39
C LYS A 322 5.69 -14.89 -7.84
N ASN A 323 6.24 -16.05 -8.19
CA ASN A 323 6.58 -16.35 -9.58
C ASN A 323 7.60 -15.39 -10.22
N SER A 324 8.27 -14.55 -9.43
CA SER A 324 9.25 -13.59 -9.95
C SER A 324 10.36 -14.32 -10.73
N PRO A 325 10.80 -13.78 -11.89
CA PRO A 325 11.88 -14.38 -12.64
C PRO A 325 13.15 -14.50 -11.79
N GLY A 326 13.69 -15.72 -11.70
CA GLY A 326 14.90 -15.99 -10.94
C GLY A 326 16.16 -15.34 -11.56
N PRO A 327 17.33 -15.57 -10.94
CA PRO A 327 18.56 -14.87 -11.28
C PRO A 327 19.09 -15.10 -12.71
N GLY A 328 18.57 -16.07 -13.46
CA GLY A 328 19.01 -16.39 -14.82
C GLY A 328 18.66 -15.35 -15.91
N LYS A 329 17.69 -14.45 -15.69
CA LYS A 329 17.27 -13.47 -16.72
C LYS A 329 18.14 -12.20 -16.73
N ARG A 330 19.27 -12.23 -17.45
CA ARG A 330 20.27 -11.14 -17.50
C ARG A 330 19.71 -9.80 -18.02
N GLU A 331 18.82 -9.81 -19.01
CA GLU A 331 18.25 -8.59 -19.60
C GLU A 331 17.36 -7.83 -18.64
N LEU A 332 16.49 -8.56 -17.92
CA LEU A 332 15.69 -8.01 -16.83
C LEU A 332 16.59 -7.35 -15.78
N ARG A 333 17.71 -8.00 -15.45
CA ARG A 333 18.68 -7.47 -14.48
C ARG A 333 19.29 -6.15 -14.94
N LEU A 334 19.65 -6.04 -16.22
CA LEU A 334 20.25 -4.81 -16.76
C LEU A 334 19.25 -3.66 -16.76
N ALA A 335 18.04 -3.89 -17.29
CA ALA A 335 16.96 -2.91 -17.28
C ALA A 335 16.61 -2.45 -15.86
N THR A 336 16.56 -3.40 -14.93
CA THR A 336 16.32 -3.12 -13.51
C THR A 336 17.42 -2.28 -12.89
N LYS A 337 18.70 -2.58 -13.16
CA LYS A 337 19.82 -1.79 -12.63
C LYS A 337 19.76 -0.33 -13.11
N GLN A 338 19.45 -0.12 -14.39
CA GLN A 338 19.31 1.20 -14.97
C GLN A 338 18.12 1.97 -14.36
N ALA A 339 16.96 1.33 -14.27
CA ALA A 339 15.78 1.91 -13.65
C ALA A 339 16.04 2.26 -12.17
N LEU A 340 16.74 1.38 -11.44
CA LEU A 340 17.08 1.61 -10.04
C LEU A 340 17.99 2.84 -9.87
N GLN A 341 19.04 2.95 -10.67
CA GLN A 341 19.96 4.10 -10.61
C GLN A 341 19.19 5.41 -10.88
N LEU A 342 18.34 5.40 -11.91
CA LEU A 342 17.52 6.56 -12.27
C LEU A 342 16.58 6.97 -11.12
N LEU A 343 15.91 6.01 -10.49
CA LEU A 343 15.00 6.27 -9.37
C LEU A 343 15.76 6.80 -8.15
N GLN A 344 16.94 6.26 -7.83
CA GLN A 344 17.78 6.71 -6.73
C GLN A 344 18.28 8.15 -6.92
N ASP A 345 18.65 8.51 -8.14
CA ASP A 345 19.22 9.83 -8.45
C ASP A 345 18.16 10.92 -8.53
N ASN A 346 16.91 10.57 -8.85
CA ASN A 346 15.87 11.54 -9.19
C ASN A 346 14.61 11.52 -8.33
N TYR A 347 14.38 10.48 -7.51
CA TYR A 347 13.18 10.33 -6.67
C TYR A 347 13.53 10.02 -5.21
N PRO A 348 14.21 10.95 -4.50
CA PRO A 348 14.61 10.73 -3.11
C PRO A 348 13.41 10.67 -2.15
N GLU A 349 13.48 9.75 -1.17
CA GLU A 349 12.58 9.69 -0.01
C GLU A 349 11.06 9.77 -0.33
N PHE A 350 10.63 9.04 -1.37
CA PHE A 350 9.21 8.84 -1.69
C PHE A 350 8.59 7.58 -1.12
N VAL A 351 9.38 6.72 -0.47
CA VAL A 351 8.87 5.45 0.05
C VAL A 351 8.89 5.46 1.57
N ALA A 352 7.70 5.32 2.16
CA ALA A 352 7.49 5.19 3.60
C ALA A 352 7.93 3.79 4.08
N LYS A 353 7.41 2.75 3.41
CA LYS A 353 7.69 1.35 3.74
C LYS A 353 7.59 0.46 2.49
N GLN A 354 8.36 -0.62 2.46
CA GLN A 354 8.37 -1.62 1.39
C GLN A 354 8.12 -3.01 1.98
N VAL A 355 6.98 -3.60 1.64
CA VAL A 355 6.60 -4.95 2.06
C VAL A 355 6.74 -5.89 0.87
N PHE A 356 7.61 -6.87 1.00
CA PHE A 356 7.81 -7.93 0.02
C PHE A 356 6.96 -9.12 0.43
N ILE A 357 6.02 -9.50 -0.43
CA ILE A 357 5.13 -10.63 -0.20
C ILE A 357 5.48 -11.78 -1.14
N ASN A 358 5.05 -12.98 -0.74
CA ASN A 358 5.30 -14.21 -1.48
C ASN A 358 6.79 -14.43 -1.77
N VAL A 359 7.65 -13.99 -0.85
CA VAL A 359 9.10 -13.99 -1.01
C VAL A 359 9.59 -15.43 -1.18
N PRO A 360 10.22 -15.78 -2.32
CA PRO A 360 10.78 -17.10 -2.52
C PRO A 360 12.07 -17.28 -1.71
N TRP A 361 12.40 -18.52 -1.35
CA TRP A 361 13.54 -18.84 -0.49
C TRP A 361 14.88 -18.30 -1.02
N TRP A 362 15.08 -18.31 -2.35
CA TRP A 362 16.29 -17.81 -2.98
C TRP A 362 16.46 -16.30 -2.80
N TYR A 363 15.35 -15.54 -2.68
CA TYR A 363 15.41 -14.10 -2.47
C TYR A 363 15.93 -13.80 -1.06
N LEU A 364 15.58 -14.60 -0.06
CA LEU A 364 16.09 -14.44 1.30
C LEU A 364 17.61 -14.68 1.35
N ALA A 365 18.10 -15.70 0.63
CA ALA A 365 19.54 -15.95 0.50
C ALA A 365 20.25 -14.78 -0.19
N PHE A 366 19.64 -14.26 -1.26
CA PHE A 366 20.13 -13.08 -1.96
C PHE A 366 20.17 -11.83 -1.05
N TYR A 367 19.09 -11.56 -0.30
CA TYR A 367 19.02 -10.42 0.61
C TYR A 367 20.09 -10.51 1.70
N ALA A 368 20.38 -11.70 2.23
CA ALA A 368 21.43 -11.89 3.22
C ALA A 368 22.82 -11.46 2.73
N ILE A 369 23.09 -11.57 1.41
CA ILE A 369 24.36 -11.14 0.79
C ILE A 369 24.43 -9.61 0.69
N ILE A 370 23.33 -8.94 0.31
CA ILE A 370 23.34 -7.48 0.12
C ILE A 370 23.10 -6.70 1.42
N ASN A 371 22.45 -7.30 2.40
CA ASN A 371 22.09 -6.66 3.67
C ASN A 371 23.26 -5.92 4.35
N PRO A 372 24.51 -6.43 4.41
CA PRO A 372 25.63 -5.69 5.00
C PRO A 372 25.93 -4.33 4.35
N PHE A 373 25.59 -4.15 3.08
CA PHE A 373 25.85 -2.92 2.32
C PHE A 373 24.72 -1.90 2.43
N LEU A 374 23.54 -2.30 2.93
CA LEU A 374 22.39 -1.42 3.10
C LEU A 374 22.57 -0.50 4.31
N THR A 375 22.15 0.77 4.20
CA THR A 375 22.09 1.69 5.34
C THR A 375 21.02 1.25 6.34
N GLN A 376 21.09 1.71 7.60
CA GLN A 376 20.07 1.41 8.60
C GLN A 376 18.69 1.95 8.18
N ARG A 377 18.65 3.17 7.62
CA ARG A 377 17.45 3.79 7.03
C ARG A 377 16.81 2.91 5.96
N THR A 378 17.63 2.25 5.13
CA THR A 378 17.16 1.28 4.15
C THR A 378 16.53 0.06 4.78
N LYS A 379 17.25 -0.57 5.70
CA LYS A 379 16.80 -1.81 6.34
C LYS A 379 15.50 -1.62 7.10
N SER A 380 15.32 -0.48 7.76
CA SER A 380 14.14 -0.19 8.57
C SER A 380 12.86 -0.02 7.75
N LYS A 381 12.96 0.24 6.45
CA LYS A 381 11.81 0.33 5.54
C LYS A 381 11.37 -1.04 5.01
N PHE A 382 12.17 -2.10 5.16
CA PHE A 382 11.88 -3.40 4.52
C PHE A 382 11.20 -4.39 5.45
N VAL A 383 10.18 -5.05 4.91
CA VAL A 383 9.47 -6.14 5.57
C VAL A 383 9.33 -7.30 4.59
N PHE A 384 9.80 -8.49 4.96
CA PHE A 384 9.74 -9.67 4.11
C PHE A 384 8.73 -10.70 4.65
N ALA A 385 7.85 -11.19 3.78
CA ALA A 385 6.88 -12.22 4.07
C ALA A 385 6.91 -13.34 3.02
N GLY A 386 7.12 -14.58 3.48
CA GLY A 386 6.92 -15.76 2.64
C GLY A 386 5.44 -15.97 2.29
N PRO A 387 5.12 -16.84 1.32
CA PRO A 387 3.76 -16.99 0.78
C PRO A 387 2.65 -17.22 1.82
N SER A 388 2.91 -18.03 2.85
CA SER A 388 1.92 -18.32 3.89
C SER A 388 1.69 -17.20 4.90
N LYS A 389 2.57 -16.19 4.94
CA LYS A 389 2.52 -15.06 5.88
C LYS A 389 2.23 -13.73 5.20
N SER A 390 2.09 -13.69 3.88
CA SER A 390 1.88 -12.48 3.07
C SER A 390 0.69 -11.66 3.60
N ALA A 391 -0.51 -12.24 3.63
CA ALA A 391 -1.73 -11.55 4.05
C ALA A 391 -1.65 -11.05 5.50
N GLU A 392 -1.24 -11.93 6.44
CA GLU A 392 -1.06 -11.56 7.86
C GLU A 392 -0.03 -10.42 8.02
N THR A 393 0.98 -10.35 7.15
CA THR A 393 1.97 -9.26 7.19
C THR A 393 1.39 -7.97 6.63
N LEU A 394 0.60 -8.03 5.56
CA LEU A 394 -0.07 -6.85 5.00
C LEU A 394 -1.04 -6.25 6.03
N PHE A 395 -1.83 -7.06 6.74
CA PHE A 395 -2.83 -6.57 7.69
C PHE A 395 -2.27 -5.80 8.91
N LYS A 396 -0.98 -5.97 9.19
CA LYS A 396 -0.25 -5.16 10.19
C LYS A 396 -0.13 -3.70 9.77
N TYR A 397 -0.16 -3.41 8.47
CA TYR A 397 0.09 -2.08 7.92
C TYR A 397 -1.10 -1.52 7.16
N ILE A 398 -1.91 -2.38 6.52
CA ILE A 398 -3.04 -2.00 5.67
C ILE A 398 -4.29 -2.68 6.21
N SER A 399 -5.41 -1.97 6.35
CA SER A 399 -6.66 -2.61 6.80
C SER A 399 -7.18 -3.62 5.75
N PRO A 400 -7.80 -4.75 6.14
CA PRO A 400 -8.21 -5.79 5.19
C PRO A 400 -9.11 -5.31 4.04
N GLU A 401 -9.99 -4.36 4.30
CA GLU A 401 -10.90 -3.73 3.32
C GLU A 401 -10.18 -2.85 2.27
N GLN A 402 -8.94 -2.44 2.55
CA GLN A 402 -8.08 -1.68 1.64
C GLN A 402 -7.15 -2.60 0.83
N VAL A 403 -6.97 -3.86 1.23
CA VAL A 403 -6.11 -4.83 0.54
C VAL A 403 -6.89 -5.56 -0.55
N PRO A 404 -6.36 -5.68 -1.79
CA PRO A 404 -6.98 -6.46 -2.86
C PRO A 404 -7.29 -7.91 -2.46
N VAL A 405 -8.40 -8.45 -2.97
CA VAL A 405 -8.82 -9.85 -2.73
C VAL A 405 -7.70 -10.86 -3.06
N GLN A 406 -6.94 -10.64 -4.14
CA GLN A 406 -5.83 -11.51 -4.53
C GLN A 406 -4.69 -11.60 -3.50
N TYR A 407 -4.58 -10.63 -2.58
CA TYR A 407 -3.60 -10.60 -1.50
C TYR A 407 -4.17 -10.92 -0.13
N GLY A 408 -5.42 -11.42 -0.09
CA GLY A 408 -6.07 -11.90 1.12
C GLY A 408 -7.06 -10.92 1.74
N GLY A 409 -7.19 -9.68 1.23
CA GLY A 409 -8.13 -8.68 1.76
C GLY A 409 -9.56 -8.81 1.22
N LEU A 410 -10.36 -7.76 1.38
CA LEU A 410 -11.75 -7.67 0.94
C LEU A 410 -11.97 -6.65 -0.19
N SER A 411 -10.91 -5.92 -0.58
CA SER A 411 -11.04 -4.87 -1.58
C SER A 411 -11.15 -5.47 -2.99
N VAL A 412 -12.23 -5.16 -3.67
CA VAL A 412 -12.44 -5.46 -5.10
C VAL A 412 -12.10 -4.23 -5.94
N ASP A 413 -11.65 -4.42 -7.17
CA ASP A 413 -11.48 -3.30 -8.10
C ASP A 413 -12.85 -2.65 -8.32
N TYR A 414 -12.92 -1.32 -8.27
CA TYR A 414 -14.16 -0.53 -8.37
C TYR A 414 -15.02 -0.83 -9.62
N CYS A 415 -14.48 -1.58 -10.58
CA CYS A 415 -15.13 -2.01 -11.82
C CYS A 415 -16.00 -3.27 -11.65
N ASP A 416 -15.78 -4.07 -10.60
CA ASP A 416 -16.65 -5.19 -10.23
C ASP A 416 -17.59 -4.70 -9.14
N CYS A 417 -18.83 -4.45 -9.54
CA CYS A 417 -19.92 -3.95 -8.70
C CYS A 417 -20.14 -4.87 -7.47
N ASN A 418 -19.48 -4.60 -6.35
CA ASN A 418 -19.94 -5.03 -5.04
C ASN A 418 -20.74 -3.86 -4.42
N PRO A 419 -22.03 -3.70 -4.74
CA PRO A 419 -22.80 -2.52 -4.33
C PRO A 419 -22.96 -2.40 -2.81
N ASP A 420 -22.77 -3.50 -2.08
CA ASP A 420 -23.14 -3.56 -0.66
C ASP A 420 -22.01 -3.08 0.26
N PHE A 421 -20.74 -3.20 -0.14
CA PHE A 421 -19.60 -2.77 0.67
C PHE A 421 -18.53 -2.02 -0.12
N SER A 422 -18.03 -0.95 0.49
CA SER A 422 -16.97 -0.08 -0.01
C SER A 422 -15.72 -0.18 0.86
N VAL A 423 -14.62 0.44 0.44
CA VAL A 423 -13.39 0.51 1.24
C VAL A 423 -13.54 1.35 2.53
N SER A 424 -14.65 2.07 2.68
CA SER A 424 -15.01 2.83 3.88
C SER A 424 -15.69 1.96 4.95
N ASP A 425 -16.11 0.75 4.61
CA ASP A 425 -16.77 -0.16 5.53
C ASP A 425 -15.74 -1.04 6.24
N PRO A 426 -15.50 -0.82 7.55
CA PRO A 426 -14.40 -1.46 8.26
C PRO A 426 -14.60 -2.97 8.39
N ALA A 427 -13.52 -3.73 8.24
CA ALA A 427 -13.53 -5.16 8.43
C ALA A 427 -12.94 -5.57 9.79
N THR A 428 -13.49 -6.63 10.36
CA THR A 428 -13.00 -7.24 11.60
C THR A 428 -12.14 -8.47 11.27
N GLU A 429 -10.97 -8.57 11.90
CA GLU A 429 -10.05 -9.70 11.76
C GLU A 429 -10.07 -10.57 13.02
N ILE A 430 -10.28 -11.88 12.85
CA ILE A 430 -10.25 -12.88 13.93
C ILE A 430 -9.27 -13.99 13.56
N THR A 431 -8.49 -14.45 14.55
CA THR A 431 -7.64 -15.63 14.39
C THR A 431 -8.42 -16.87 14.79
N VAL A 432 -8.62 -17.78 13.84
CA VAL A 432 -9.23 -19.10 14.10
C VAL A 432 -8.11 -20.07 14.46
N LYS A 433 -8.14 -20.62 15.69
CA LYS A 433 -7.09 -21.51 16.18
C LYS A 433 -7.14 -22.87 15.46
N PRO A 434 -6.03 -23.64 15.44
CA PRO A 434 -6.03 -25.02 14.96
C PRO A 434 -7.07 -25.88 15.70
N ALA A 435 -7.74 -26.81 14.99
CA ALA A 435 -8.69 -27.77 15.57
C ALA A 435 -9.78 -27.14 16.47
N THR A 436 -10.27 -25.95 16.10
CA THR A 436 -11.32 -25.23 16.84
C THR A 436 -12.42 -24.77 15.91
N LYS A 437 -13.61 -24.62 16.50
CA LYS A 437 -14.72 -23.88 15.90
C LYS A 437 -14.73 -22.47 16.46
N GLN A 438 -14.74 -21.50 15.55
CA GLN A 438 -14.89 -20.09 15.86
C GLN A 438 -16.25 -19.61 15.37
N THR A 439 -17.07 -19.12 16.30
CA THR A 439 -18.37 -18.54 15.97
C THR A 439 -18.35 -17.04 16.19
N VAL A 440 -18.81 -16.29 15.19
CA VAL A 440 -19.11 -14.86 15.30
C VAL A 440 -20.61 -14.73 15.53
N GLU A 441 -21.00 -14.12 16.64
CA GLU A 441 -22.39 -13.85 16.96
C GLU A 441 -22.74 -12.39 16.65
N ILE A 442 -23.78 -12.19 15.83
CA ILE A 442 -24.34 -10.87 15.49
C ILE A 442 -25.74 -10.81 16.08
N ILE A 443 -25.92 -10.03 17.14
CA ILE A 443 -27.22 -9.88 17.81
C ILE A 443 -28.09 -8.89 17.02
N VAL A 444 -29.34 -9.27 16.77
CA VAL A 444 -30.31 -8.47 16.02
C VAL A 444 -31.40 -7.95 16.97
N TYR A 445 -31.48 -6.62 17.09
CA TYR A 445 -32.37 -5.93 18.02
C TYR A 445 -33.65 -5.38 17.39
N GLU A 446 -33.77 -5.43 16.07
CA GLU A 446 -34.93 -4.98 15.32
C GLU A 446 -35.07 -5.71 13.99
N LYS A 447 -36.22 -5.56 13.33
CA LYS A 447 -36.44 -6.14 12.00
C LYS A 447 -35.61 -5.40 10.96
N CYS A 448 -34.76 -6.14 10.24
CA CYS A 448 -33.79 -5.54 9.35
C CYS A 448 -33.43 -6.48 8.19
N ILE A 449 -32.73 -5.95 7.20
CA ILE A 449 -31.92 -6.73 6.28
C ILE A 449 -30.48 -6.69 6.81
N LEU A 450 -29.93 -7.85 7.15
CA LEU A 450 -28.51 -8.01 7.45
C LEU A 450 -27.80 -8.48 6.18
N THR A 451 -26.80 -7.73 5.75
CA THR A 451 -25.88 -8.14 4.68
C THR A 451 -24.49 -8.30 5.30
N TRP A 452 -23.81 -9.41 5.02
CA TRP A 452 -22.43 -9.62 5.46
C TRP A 452 -21.59 -10.20 4.35
N GLU A 453 -20.30 -9.88 4.40
CA GLU A 453 -19.30 -10.59 3.63
C GLU A 453 -18.18 -11.07 4.53
N LEU A 454 -17.61 -12.22 4.17
CA LEU A 454 -16.50 -12.78 4.90
C LEU A 454 -15.58 -13.62 4.02
N ARG A 455 -14.38 -13.82 4.53
CA ARG A 455 -13.41 -14.77 4.03
C ARG A 455 -12.56 -15.32 5.15
N VAL A 456 -11.94 -16.47 4.95
CA VAL A 456 -10.80 -16.91 5.76
C VAL A 456 -9.63 -17.18 4.82
N VAL A 457 -8.48 -16.59 5.12
CA VAL A 457 -7.32 -16.59 4.23
C VAL A 457 -6.82 -18.02 3.98
N GLY A 458 -6.78 -18.43 2.70
CA GLY A 458 -6.30 -19.74 2.27
C GLY A 458 -7.19 -20.89 2.74
N TRP A 459 -8.50 -20.78 2.52
CA TRP A 459 -9.54 -21.68 3.01
C TRP A 459 -9.21 -23.17 2.91
N GLU A 460 -9.22 -23.83 4.07
CA GLU A 460 -9.24 -25.29 4.28
C GLU A 460 -10.05 -25.51 5.56
N VAL A 461 -11.27 -24.98 5.56
CA VAL A 461 -12.15 -24.86 6.73
C VAL A 461 -13.57 -25.22 6.32
N SER A 462 -14.45 -25.47 7.27
CA SER A 462 -15.89 -25.50 6.99
C SER A 462 -16.53 -24.19 7.43
N TYR A 463 -17.43 -23.65 6.63
CA TYR A 463 -18.18 -22.43 6.96
C TYR A 463 -19.68 -22.68 6.86
N GLY A 464 -20.43 -22.22 7.85
CA GLY A 464 -21.89 -22.20 7.86
C GLY A 464 -22.44 -20.93 8.52
N ALA A 465 -23.69 -20.61 8.21
CA ALA A 465 -24.42 -19.46 8.76
C ALA A 465 -25.82 -19.88 9.22
N GLU A 466 -26.20 -19.45 10.42
CA GLU A 466 -27.47 -19.81 11.05
C GLU A 466 -28.12 -18.60 11.71
N PHE A 467 -29.44 -18.54 11.72
CA PHE A 467 -30.22 -17.58 12.50
C PHE A 467 -30.91 -18.31 13.65
N VAL A 468 -30.72 -17.81 14.87
CA VAL A 468 -31.33 -18.34 16.09
C VAL A 468 -32.30 -17.28 16.63
N PRO A 469 -33.62 -17.51 16.51
CA PRO A 469 -34.62 -16.61 17.07
C PRO A 469 -34.57 -16.60 18.60
N ASN A 470 -34.93 -15.46 19.22
CA ASN A 470 -35.03 -15.35 20.69
C ASN A 470 -36.33 -15.98 21.24
N ALA A 471 -37.33 -16.21 20.38
CA ALA A 471 -38.61 -16.76 20.80
C ALA A 471 -38.47 -18.20 21.32
N GLU A 472 -39.00 -18.48 22.51
CA GLU A 472 -38.95 -19.82 23.11
C GLU A 472 -39.66 -20.84 22.20
N GLY A 473 -38.96 -21.94 21.88
CA GLY A 473 -39.47 -23.01 21.03
C GLY A 473 -39.35 -22.75 19.51
N ALA A 474 -38.80 -21.61 19.09
CA ALA A 474 -38.51 -21.36 17.67
C ALA A 474 -37.33 -22.22 17.17
N TYR A 475 -37.39 -22.64 15.92
CA TYR A 475 -36.35 -23.46 15.29
C TYR A 475 -35.23 -22.58 14.73
N THR A 476 -33.98 -23.00 14.91
CA THR A 476 -32.82 -22.42 14.22
C THR A 476 -32.98 -22.54 12.71
N VAL A 477 -32.87 -21.41 12.01
CA VAL A 477 -32.94 -21.36 10.55
C VAL A 477 -31.53 -21.48 9.99
N ASN A 478 -31.28 -22.53 9.20
CA ASN A 478 -30.00 -22.67 8.50
C ASN A 478 -30.00 -21.75 7.27
N ILE A 479 -29.24 -20.66 7.33
CA ILE A 479 -29.09 -19.72 6.21
C ILE A 479 -28.15 -20.31 5.16
N GLN A 480 -27.02 -20.87 5.63
CA GLN A 480 -26.06 -21.58 4.81
C GLN A 480 -25.57 -22.82 5.53
N LYS A 481 -25.74 -23.98 4.87
CA LYS A 481 -25.27 -25.24 5.42
C LYS A 481 -23.75 -25.24 5.53
N ALA A 482 -23.25 -25.78 6.63
CA ALA A 482 -21.81 -25.95 6.83
C ALA A 482 -21.20 -26.72 5.65
N THR A 483 -20.33 -26.04 4.89
CA THR A 483 -19.68 -26.58 3.70
C THR A 483 -18.18 -26.40 3.79
N LYS A 484 -17.44 -27.41 3.34
CA LYS A 484 -15.98 -27.34 3.23
C LYS A 484 -15.62 -26.33 2.15
N LYS A 485 -14.73 -25.41 2.50
CA LYS A 485 -14.15 -24.41 1.61
C LYS A 485 -12.70 -24.77 1.30
N ALA A 486 -12.40 -24.91 0.01
CA ALA A 486 -11.09 -25.19 -0.52
C ALA A 486 -10.34 -23.89 -0.90
N PRO A 487 -9.00 -23.94 -1.11
CA PRO A 487 -8.24 -22.75 -1.48
C PRO A 487 -8.59 -22.17 -2.86
N SER A 488 -9.18 -22.99 -3.72
CA SER A 488 -9.64 -22.62 -5.07
C SER A 488 -11.07 -22.08 -5.11
N ASP A 489 -11.81 -22.19 -4.00
CA ASP A 489 -13.17 -21.67 -3.93
C ASP A 489 -13.18 -20.14 -3.95
N GLU A 490 -14.37 -19.58 -4.17
CA GLU A 490 -14.58 -18.14 -4.16
C GLU A 490 -13.96 -17.50 -2.90
N PRO A 491 -13.06 -16.51 -3.06
CA PRO A 491 -12.22 -16.04 -1.97
C PRO A 491 -12.97 -15.21 -0.94
N VAL A 492 -14.15 -14.69 -1.28
CA VAL A 492 -15.03 -13.90 -0.42
C VAL A 492 -16.46 -14.40 -0.64
N VAL A 493 -17.21 -14.58 0.43
CA VAL A 493 -18.61 -15.01 0.39
C VAL A 493 -19.46 -13.88 0.94
N SER A 494 -20.47 -13.45 0.16
CA SER A 494 -21.45 -12.43 0.56
C SER A 494 -22.84 -13.05 0.69
N HIS A 495 -23.58 -12.67 1.72
CA HIS A 495 -24.95 -13.09 1.96
C HIS A 495 -25.80 -11.93 2.46
N THR A 496 -27.07 -11.94 2.06
CA THR A 496 -28.09 -11.04 2.58
C THR A 496 -29.22 -11.87 3.16
N TYR A 497 -29.63 -11.54 4.39
CA TYR A 497 -30.71 -12.22 5.10
C TYR A 497 -31.70 -11.22 5.69
N LYS A 498 -32.98 -11.47 5.42
CA LYS A 498 -34.09 -10.68 5.96
C LYS A 498 -34.47 -11.22 7.34
N VAL A 499 -34.31 -10.39 8.36
CA VAL A 499 -34.63 -10.74 9.75
C VAL A 499 -35.99 -10.15 10.11
N ASP A 500 -37.00 -11.01 10.22
CA ASP A 500 -38.40 -10.62 10.51
C ASP A 500 -38.77 -10.71 12.00
N GLU A 501 -37.88 -11.26 12.83
CA GLU A 501 -38.03 -11.43 14.29
C GLU A 501 -36.69 -11.25 15.02
N LEU A 502 -36.71 -11.00 16.33
CA LEU A 502 -35.50 -10.79 17.12
C LEU A 502 -34.72 -12.08 17.34
N GLY A 503 -33.40 -12.01 17.31
CA GLY A 503 -32.55 -13.19 17.41
C GLY A 503 -31.07 -12.86 17.27
N LYS A 504 -30.29 -13.85 16.87
CA LYS A 504 -28.87 -13.68 16.54
C LYS A 504 -28.49 -14.49 15.31
N ILE A 505 -27.57 -13.94 14.53
CA ILE A 505 -26.93 -14.63 13.40
C ILE A 505 -25.58 -15.19 13.89
N LEU A 506 -25.35 -16.46 13.59
CA LEU A 506 -24.14 -17.20 13.93
C LEU A 506 -23.37 -17.51 12.65
N LEU A 507 -22.16 -16.98 12.54
CA LEU A 507 -21.24 -17.29 11.46
C LEU A 507 -20.18 -18.23 12.02
N THR A 508 -20.25 -19.51 11.68
CA THR A 508 -19.41 -20.55 12.28
C THR A 508 -18.35 -21.01 11.29
N VAL A 509 -17.09 -20.90 11.69
CA VAL A 509 -15.92 -21.38 10.97
C VAL A 509 -15.28 -22.52 11.75
N ASP A 510 -15.25 -23.71 11.16
CA ASP A 510 -14.59 -24.89 11.70
C ASP A 510 -13.22 -25.08 11.03
N ASN A 511 -12.14 -24.98 11.79
CA ASN A 511 -10.78 -25.18 11.30
C ASN A 511 -10.25 -26.55 11.71
N PRO A 512 -10.32 -27.57 10.83
CA PRO A 512 -9.79 -28.90 11.14
C PRO A 512 -8.26 -28.98 11.00
N THR A 513 -7.59 -27.92 10.56
CA THR A 513 -6.15 -27.97 10.26
C THR A 513 -5.31 -27.72 11.50
N SER A 514 -4.04 -28.14 11.45
CA SER A 514 -3.03 -27.85 12.49
C SER A 514 -2.50 -26.41 12.46
N LYS A 515 -2.95 -25.59 11.51
CA LYS A 515 -2.48 -24.21 11.32
C LYS A 515 -3.58 -23.23 11.71
N LYS A 516 -3.19 -22.12 12.34
CA LYS A 516 -4.11 -21.00 12.55
C LYS A 516 -4.58 -20.45 11.20
N LYS A 517 -5.82 -19.98 11.14
CA LYS A 517 -6.40 -19.30 9.97
C LYS A 517 -6.83 -17.89 10.36
N LYS A 518 -6.99 -17.00 9.37
CA LYS A 518 -7.40 -15.61 9.58
C LYS A 518 -8.77 -15.38 8.96
N LEU A 519 -9.80 -15.23 9.78
CA LEU A 519 -11.16 -14.87 9.40
C LEU A 519 -11.24 -13.35 9.30
N ILE A 520 -11.78 -12.85 8.21
CA ILE A 520 -12.04 -11.43 7.96
C ILE A 520 -13.51 -11.33 7.60
N TYR A 521 -14.25 -10.47 8.27
CA TYR A 521 -15.67 -10.27 7.99
C TYR A 521 -16.11 -8.83 8.25
N ARG A 522 -17.18 -8.43 7.61
CA ARG A 522 -17.92 -7.19 7.89
C ARG A 522 -19.39 -7.38 7.58
N PHE A 523 -20.23 -6.57 8.17
CA PHE A 523 -21.68 -6.62 7.97
C PHE A 523 -22.29 -5.22 8.02
N LYS A 524 -23.45 -5.08 7.38
CA LYS A 524 -24.32 -3.91 7.42
C LYS A 524 -25.72 -4.33 7.82
N ILE A 525 -26.36 -3.45 8.57
CA ILE A 525 -27.76 -3.58 8.96
C ILE A 525 -28.52 -2.46 8.26
N LYS A 526 -29.55 -2.81 7.50
CA LYS A 526 -30.53 -1.85 7.00
C LYS A 526 -31.85 -2.08 7.72
N SER A 527 -32.28 -1.11 8.51
CA SER A 527 -33.56 -1.19 9.22
C SER A 527 -34.71 -1.19 8.22
N PHE A 528 -35.84 -1.82 8.57
CA PHE A 528 -37.08 -1.67 7.77
C PHE A 528 -37.76 -0.31 7.96
N LEU A 529 -37.29 0.47 8.92
CA LEU A 529 -37.82 1.79 9.22
C LEU A 529 -37.12 2.90 8.42
N ASP A 530 -36.07 2.57 7.64
CA ASP A 530 -35.23 3.50 6.85
C ASP A 530 -35.56 3.53 5.34
#